data_AF-A0A914LS47-F1
#
_entry.id   AF-A0A914LS47-F1
#
_cell.length_a   1.000
_cell.length_b   1.000
_cell.length_c   1.000
_cell.angle_alpha   90.00
_cell.angle_beta   90.00
_cell.angle_gamma   90.00
#
_symmetry.space_group_name_H-M   'P 1'
#
loop_
_entity.id
_entity.type
_entity.pdbx_description
1 polymer ?
#
loop_
_entity_poly.entity_id
_entity_poly.type
_entity_poly.pdbx_seq_one_letter_code
_entity_poly.pdbx_strand_id
1 'polypeptide(L)'
;MSTHQKIDRDSGNAITNALSFFETPHTNVSISNSSFIELLTLNPVNITPFHFKIHATTNYIDLAKTYVFTELRIKKEDKDGKLVDIGKDDNVALVQLIGHTIWKNCRMHINGTQVFEGNSLMAYKSIFDYELTYPQSKKLLSFCSGIL
;
A
#
# COMPACT_ATOMS: atom_id res chain seq x y z
N MET A 1 34.98 -11.13 1.80
CA MET A 1 34.35 -9.80 1.73
C MET A 1 32.88 -9.99 1.41
N SER A 2 31.98 -9.66 2.32
CA SER A 2 30.53 -9.71 2.06
C SER A 2 30.10 -8.42 1.36
N THR A 3 29.74 -8.51 0.09
CA THR A 3 29.14 -7.41 -0.67
C THR A 3 27.70 -7.21 -0.24
N HIS A 4 27.37 -6.01 0.25
CA HIS A 4 26.00 -5.63 0.60
C HIS A 4 25.21 -5.24 -0.66
N GLN A 5 23.92 -5.57 -0.67
CA GLN A 5 23.04 -5.42 -1.82
C GLN A 5 22.69 -3.94 -2.07
N LYS A 6 22.64 -3.55 -3.35
CA LYS A 6 22.32 -2.18 -3.79
C LYS A 6 20.88 -1.80 -3.42
N ILE A 7 20.67 -0.54 -3.03
CA ILE A 7 19.34 0.00 -2.73
C ILE A 7 18.54 0.29 -4.00
N ASP A 8 19.22 0.73 -5.05
CA ASP A 8 18.64 1.11 -6.34
C ASP A 8 19.55 0.68 -7.49
N ARG A 9 18.99 0.56 -8.71
CA ARG A 9 19.72 0.17 -9.92
C ARG A 9 20.90 1.11 -10.19
N ASP A 10 20.70 2.39 -9.94
CA ASP A 10 21.67 3.45 -10.17
C ASP A 10 22.64 3.62 -8.97
N SER A 11 22.48 2.81 -7.92
CA SER A 11 23.35 2.84 -6.73
C SER A 11 24.66 2.07 -6.96
N GLY A 12 25.75 2.58 -6.37
CA GLY A 12 27.06 1.91 -6.35
C GLY A 12 27.07 0.71 -5.40
N ASN A 13 28.04 -0.19 -5.56
CA ASN A 13 28.23 -1.27 -4.58
C ASN A 13 28.78 -0.71 -3.26
N ALA A 14 28.26 -1.28 -2.16
CA ALA A 14 28.81 -1.33 -0.81
C ALA A 14 30.35 -1.44 -0.64
N ILE A 15 31.21 -0.44 -0.83
CA ILE A 15 32.68 -0.61 -0.65
C ILE A 15 33.09 -0.31 0.80
N THR A 16 34.09 -0.99 1.37
CA THR A 16 34.59 -0.70 2.73
C THR A 16 35.21 0.70 2.83
N ASN A 17 35.04 1.38 3.98
CA ASN A 17 35.43 2.78 4.25
C ASN A 17 36.97 2.99 4.38
N ALA A 18 37.79 2.45 3.49
CA ALA A 18 39.17 2.91 3.37
C ALA A 18 39.16 4.31 2.74
N LEU A 19 39.56 5.34 3.49
CA LEU A 19 39.58 6.73 3.04
C LEU A 19 40.53 6.91 1.83
N SER A 20 39.96 7.21 0.66
CA SER A 20 40.69 7.76 -0.50
C SER A 20 40.70 9.29 -0.37
N PHE A 21 41.88 9.92 -0.45
CA PHE A 21 42.04 11.39 -0.30
C PHE A 21 41.57 12.20 -1.52
N PHE A 22 41.35 11.56 -2.67
CA PHE A 22 41.09 12.23 -3.94
C PHE A 22 39.72 11.88 -4.55
N GLU A 23 38.98 10.96 -3.94
CA GLU A 23 37.69 10.52 -4.42
C GLU A 23 36.66 10.74 -3.31
N THR A 24 35.59 11.46 -3.62
CA THR A 24 34.42 11.49 -2.76
C THR A 24 33.81 10.10 -2.77
N PRO A 25 33.79 9.38 -1.64
CA PRO A 25 33.14 8.08 -1.61
C PRO A 25 31.68 8.30 -1.97
N HIS A 26 31.14 7.46 -2.86
CA HIS A 26 29.71 7.41 -3.09
C HIS A 26 29.01 7.32 -1.72
N THR A 27 27.90 8.04 -1.54
CA THR A 27 27.10 7.96 -0.31
C THR A 27 26.70 6.51 -0.11
N ASN A 28 27.41 5.85 0.78
CA ASN A 28 27.43 4.41 0.91
C ASN A 28 26.26 3.97 1.78
N VAL A 29 25.05 4.17 1.27
CA VAL A 29 23.83 3.76 1.95
C VAL A 29 23.54 2.34 1.48
N SER A 30 23.62 1.37 2.40
CA SER A 30 23.29 -0.02 2.11
C SER A 30 22.16 -0.47 3.04
N ILE A 31 21.31 -1.36 2.55
CA ILE A 31 20.28 -1.97 3.38
C ILE A 31 20.96 -3.04 4.23
N SER A 32 21.15 -2.73 5.52
CA SER A 32 21.68 -3.69 6.50
C SER A 32 20.67 -4.79 6.81
N ASN A 33 19.39 -4.41 6.96
CA ASN A 33 18.29 -5.32 7.21
C ASN A 33 16.98 -4.74 6.64
N SER A 34 16.09 -5.61 6.16
CA SER A 34 14.75 -5.26 5.71
C SER A 34 13.77 -6.34 6.16
N SER A 35 12.65 -5.92 6.74
CA SER A 35 11.60 -6.81 7.24
C SER A 35 10.23 -6.20 6.97
N PHE A 36 9.24 -7.04 6.71
CA PHE A 36 7.84 -6.64 6.70
C PHE A 36 7.24 -6.80 8.10
N ILE A 37 6.49 -5.80 8.54
CA ILE A 37 5.78 -5.80 9.81
C ILE A 37 4.31 -5.63 9.52
N GLU A 38 3.50 -6.57 9.99
CA GLU A 38 2.05 -6.47 9.92
C GLU A 38 1.53 -5.58 11.06
N LEU A 39 0.63 -4.66 10.72
CA LEU A 39 -0.01 -3.76 11.68
C LEU A 39 -1.51 -4.02 11.69
N LEU A 40 -1.99 -4.51 12.82
CA LEU A 40 -3.41 -4.73 13.05
C LEU A 40 -4.13 -3.42 13.40
N THR A 41 -5.44 -3.41 13.22
CA THR A 41 -6.28 -2.28 13.61
C THR A 41 -6.27 -2.12 15.13
N LEU A 42 -6.12 -0.88 15.60
CA LEU A 42 -6.19 -0.57 17.04
C LEU A 42 -7.60 -0.77 17.61
N ASN A 43 -8.60 -0.57 16.76
CA ASN A 43 -10.00 -0.77 17.09
C ASN A 43 -10.51 -2.12 16.58
N PRO A 44 -11.58 -2.65 17.18
CA PRO A 44 -12.30 -3.82 16.66
C PRO A 44 -12.73 -3.63 15.21
N VAL A 45 -12.63 -4.70 14.41
CA VAL A 45 -12.90 -4.71 12.95
C VAL A 45 -14.37 -4.39 12.60
N ASN A 46 -15.27 -4.40 13.58
CA ASN A 46 -16.68 -4.05 13.40
C ASN A 46 -16.98 -2.56 13.62
N ILE A 47 -16.01 -1.75 14.06
CA ILE A 47 -16.21 -0.33 14.34
C ILE A 47 -15.43 0.49 13.32
N THR A 48 -16.12 1.29 12.51
CA THR A 48 -15.47 2.26 11.62
C THR A 48 -15.39 3.64 12.30
N PRO A 49 -14.31 4.42 12.10
CA PRO A 49 -13.18 4.20 11.19
C PRO A 49 -12.09 3.27 11.73
N PHE A 50 -11.37 2.60 10.84
CA PHE A 50 -10.21 1.76 11.19
C PHE A 50 -8.97 2.62 11.46
N HIS A 51 -8.31 2.36 12.59
CA HIS A 51 -7.14 3.10 13.04
C HIS A 51 -5.90 2.21 12.99
N PHE A 52 -4.91 2.66 12.23
CA PHE A 52 -3.57 2.08 12.18
C PHE A 52 -2.59 3.05 12.84
N LYS A 53 -1.69 2.52 13.67
CA LYS A 53 -0.63 3.32 14.28
C LYS A 53 0.70 2.66 14.03
N ILE A 54 1.54 3.35 13.29
CA ILE A 54 2.94 3.02 13.14
C ILE A 54 3.67 3.63 14.34
N HIS A 55 4.30 2.79 15.16
CA HIS A 55 5.12 3.28 16.27
C HIS A 55 6.43 3.86 15.75
N ALA A 56 6.95 4.87 16.42
CA ALA A 56 8.26 5.42 16.10
C ALA A 56 9.32 4.32 16.26
N THR A 57 10.10 4.09 15.20
CA THR A 57 11.23 3.16 15.23
C THR A 57 12.47 3.87 14.68
N THR A 58 13.64 3.30 14.93
CA THR A 58 14.90 3.77 14.35
C THR A 58 15.05 3.42 12.87
N ASN A 59 14.19 2.53 12.36
CA ASN A 59 14.26 2.04 10.99
C ASN A 59 13.48 2.98 10.07
N TYR A 60 14.02 3.19 8.87
CA TYR A 60 13.32 3.90 7.81
C TYR A 60 12.15 3.09 7.29
N ILE A 61 11.02 3.75 7.04
CA ILE A 61 9.82 3.14 6.47
C ILE A 61 9.73 3.55 5.02
N ASP A 62 9.81 2.56 4.13
CA ASP A 62 9.56 2.73 2.72
C ASP A 62 8.05 2.78 2.46
N LEU A 63 7.54 4.00 2.25
CA LEU A 63 6.11 4.23 1.97
C LEU A 63 5.70 3.63 0.61
N ALA A 64 6.63 3.42 -0.33
CA ALA A 64 6.32 2.77 -1.61
C ALA A 64 6.06 1.27 -1.46
N LYS A 65 6.49 0.67 -0.34
CA LYS A 65 6.30 -0.75 0.00
C LYS A 65 5.37 -0.96 1.19
N THR A 66 4.46 -0.01 1.41
CA THR A 66 3.41 -0.12 2.41
C THR A 66 2.10 -0.52 1.74
N TYR A 67 1.49 -1.60 2.22
CA TYR A 67 0.27 -2.16 1.64
C TYR A 67 -0.84 -2.21 2.69
N VAL A 68 -2.07 -1.98 2.25
CA VAL A 68 -3.27 -2.27 3.03
C VAL A 68 -3.84 -3.56 2.50
N PHE A 69 -3.84 -4.60 3.33
CA PHE A 69 -4.40 -5.90 2.97
C PHE A 69 -5.90 -5.92 3.28
N THR A 70 -6.73 -6.26 2.29
CA THR A 70 -8.18 -6.36 2.44
C THR A 70 -8.72 -7.61 1.77
N GLU A 71 -9.68 -8.25 2.43
CA GLU A 71 -10.46 -9.35 1.88
C GLU A 71 -11.88 -8.86 1.59
N LEU A 72 -12.36 -9.10 0.36
CA LEU A 72 -13.68 -8.68 -0.10
C LEU A 72 -14.53 -9.91 -0.42
N ARG A 73 -15.72 -9.99 0.16
CA ARG A 73 -16.73 -11.00 -0.18
C ARG A 73 -18.01 -10.31 -0.60
N ILE A 74 -18.51 -10.67 -1.78
CA ILE A 74 -19.81 -10.21 -2.26
C ILE A 74 -20.88 -11.20 -1.79
N LYS A 75 -21.97 -10.69 -1.21
CA LYS A 75 -23.14 -11.48 -0.80
C LYS A 75 -24.40 -10.84 -1.37
N LYS A 76 -25.40 -11.66 -1.67
CA LYS A 76 -26.72 -11.23 -2.16
C LYS A 76 -27.69 -11.16 -0.98
N GLU A 77 -28.58 -10.18 -0.98
CA GLU A 77 -29.67 -10.10 0.00
C GLU A 77 -30.88 -10.90 -0.51
N ASP A 78 -31.38 -11.82 0.32
CA ASP A 78 -32.58 -12.58 0.04
C ASP A 78 -33.85 -11.78 0.40
N LYS A 79 -35.03 -12.29 0.03
CA LYS A 79 -36.34 -11.67 0.29
C LYS A 79 -36.61 -11.39 1.78
N ASP A 80 -35.97 -12.17 2.65
CA ASP A 80 -36.05 -12.03 4.12
C ASP A 80 -34.94 -11.12 4.71
N GLY A 81 -34.18 -10.41 3.88
CA GLY A 81 -33.10 -9.51 4.31
C GLY A 81 -31.83 -10.22 4.80
N LYS A 82 -31.69 -11.53 4.54
CA LYS A 82 -30.50 -12.30 4.91
C LYS A 82 -29.47 -12.30 3.79
N LEU A 83 -28.19 -12.18 4.16
CA LEU A 83 -27.07 -12.25 3.22
C LEU A 83 -26.74 -13.72 2.86
N VAL A 84 -26.99 -14.10 1.60
CA VAL A 84 -26.76 -15.42 1.03
C VAL A 84 -25.62 -15.36 0.00
N ASP A 85 -24.97 -16.49 -0.23
CA ASP A 85 -23.92 -16.60 -1.25
C ASP A 85 -24.50 -16.53 -2.67
N ILE A 86 -23.68 -16.04 -3.60
CA ILE A 86 -24.04 -15.82 -4.99
C ILE A 86 -24.20 -17.18 -5.68
N GLY A 87 -25.33 -17.38 -6.35
CA GLY A 87 -25.58 -18.57 -7.17
C GLY A 87 -24.91 -18.49 -8.54
N LYS A 88 -24.82 -19.63 -9.25
CA LYS A 88 -24.17 -19.70 -10.57
C LYS A 88 -24.87 -18.84 -11.64
N ASP A 89 -26.16 -18.57 -11.48
CA ASP A 89 -26.97 -17.81 -12.42
C ASP A 89 -27.10 -16.32 -12.05
N ASP A 90 -26.49 -15.89 -10.94
CA ASP A 90 -26.52 -14.49 -10.51
C ASP A 90 -25.47 -13.67 -11.29
N ASN A 91 -25.93 -12.70 -12.09
CA ASN A 91 -25.07 -11.77 -12.80
C ASN A 91 -24.50 -10.70 -11.87
N VAL A 92 -23.36 -11.01 -11.25
CA VAL A 92 -22.62 -10.07 -10.39
C VAL A 92 -21.30 -9.71 -11.06
N ALA A 93 -21.05 -8.41 -11.21
CA ALA A 93 -19.80 -7.87 -11.71
C ALA A 93 -19.25 -6.83 -10.75
N LEU A 94 -17.92 -6.75 -10.66
CA LEU A 94 -17.23 -5.70 -9.91
C LEU A 94 -17.18 -4.41 -10.73
N VAL A 95 -17.30 -3.28 -10.04
CA VAL A 95 -17.01 -1.97 -10.61
C VAL A 95 -15.50 -1.83 -10.81
N GLN A 96 -15.12 -1.18 -11.91
CA GLN A 96 -13.72 -0.84 -12.21
C GLN A 96 -13.08 -0.10 -11.03
N LEU A 97 -11.81 -0.42 -10.74
CA LEU A 97 -11.04 0.17 -9.64
C LEU A 97 -11.66 -0.03 -8.25
N ILE A 98 -12.25 -1.21 -7.99
CA ILE A 98 -12.86 -1.54 -6.69
C ILE A 98 -11.93 -1.25 -5.49
N GLY A 99 -10.64 -1.54 -5.60
CA GLY A 99 -9.65 -1.28 -4.54
C GLY A 99 -9.51 0.21 -4.17
N HIS A 100 -9.83 1.12 -5.08
CA HIS A 100 -9.87 2.56 -4.80
C HIS A 100 -11.26 3.04 -4.35
N THR A 101 -12.34 2.40 -4.81
CA THR A 101 -13.72 2.85 -4.52
C THR A 101 -14.25 2.31 -3.19
N ILE A 102 -13.65 1.28 -2.58
CA ILE A 102 -14.04 0.80 -1.25
C ILE A 102 -13.77 1.80 -0.13
N TRP A 103 -12.84 2.74 -0.32
CA TRP A 103 -12.43 3.68 0.72
C TRP A 103 -13.23 4.97 0.66
N LYS A 104 -14.11 5.20 1.65
CA LYS A 104 -14.92 6.44 1.73
C LYS A 104 -14.11 7.65 2.16
N ASN A 105 -13.16 7.46 3.07
CA ASN A 105 -12.33 8.53 3.63
C ASN A 105 -11.05 7.92 4.20
N CYS A 106 -9.91 8.59 4.00
CA CYS A 106 -8.65 8.24 4.62
C CYS A 106 -8.02 9.52 5.19
N ARG A 107 -7.59 9.49 6.45
CA ARG A 107 -6.88 10.60 7.10
C ARG A 107 -5.52 10.13 7.58
N MET A 108 -4.48 10.88 7.25
CA MET A 108 -3.12 10.58 7.65
C MET A 108 -2.56 11.70 8.51
N HIS A 109 -1.94 11.33 9.62
CA HIS A 109 -1.31 12.25 10.55
C HIS A 109 0.15 11.85 10.72
N ILE A 110 1.05 12.82 10.63
CA ILE A 110 2.48 12.65 10.93
C ILE A 110 2.79 13.62 12.07
N ASN A 111 3.31 13.10 13.19
CA ASN A 111 3.65 13.89 14.38
C ASN A 111 2.50 14.79 14.89
N GLY A 112 1.26 14.33 14.78
CA GLY A 112 0.07 15.09 15.20
C GLY A 112 -0.41 16.13 14.18
N THR A 113 0.33 16.38 13.11
CA THR A 113 -0.11 17.22 12.00
C THR A 113 -0.80 16.37 10.94
N GLN A 114 -2.01 16.77 10.54
CA GLN A 114 -2.72 16.13 9.44
C GLN A 114 -2.02 16.47 8.12
N VAL A 115 -1.52 15.45 7.42
CA VAL A 115 -0.81 15.62 6.13
C VAL A 115 -1.68 15.25 4.94
N PHE A 116 -2.74 14.47 5.17
CA PHE A 116 -3.68 14.06 4.13
C PHE A 116 -5.09 13.93 4.70
N GLU A 117 -6.06 14.44 3.94
CA GLU A 117 -7.49 14.32 4.23
C GLU A 117 -8.24 13.91 2.96
N GLY A 118 -8.82 12.71 3.00
CA GLY A 118 -9.80 12.29 2.03
C GLY A 118 -11.17 12.90 2.35
N ASN A 119 -12.00 13.06 1.32
CA ASN A 119 -13.42 13.39 1.45
C ASN A 119 -14.27 12.27 0.82
N SER A 120 -15.60 12.40 0.90
CA SER A 120 -16.54 11.42 0.31
C SER A 120 -16.41 11.26 -1.21
N LEU A 121 -15.69 12.14 -1.89
CA LEU A 121 -15.45 12.11 -3.33
C LEU A 121 -14.09 11.47 -3.69
N MET A 122 -13.38 10.89 -2.71
CA MET A 122 -12.08 10.26 -2.93
C MET A 122 -12.15 9.15 -3.99
N ALA A 123 -13.26 8.41 -4.04
CA ALA A 123 -13.50 7.41 -5.08
C ALA A 123 -13.42 8.03 -6.50
N TYR A 124 -14.02 9.20 -6.74
CA TYR A 124 -13.95 9.87 -8.03
C TYR A 124 -12.55 10.43 -8.32
N LYS A 125 -11.92 11.05 -7.31
CA LYS A 125 -10.55 11.55 -7.44
C LYS A 125 -9.58 10.44 -7.86
N SER A 126 -9.74 9.26 -7.28
CA SER A 126 -8.87 8.11 -7.58
C SER A 126 -8.93 7.66 -9.03
N ILE A 127 -10.10 7.75 -9.68
CA ILE A 127 -10.27 7.41 -11.10
C ILE A 127 -9.49 8.40 -11.95
N PHE A 128 -9.60 9.70 -11.66
CA PHE A 128 -8.83 10.72 -12.39
C PHE A 128 -7.33 10.60 -12.15
N ASP A 129 -6.90 10.39 -10.90
CA ASP A 129 -5.50 10.15 -10.58
C ASP A 129 -4.99 8.92 -11.33
N TYR A 130 -5.78 7.84 -11.39
CA TYR A 130 -5.43 6.62 -12.11
C TYR A 130 -5.24 6.87 -13.61
N GLU A 131 -6.19 7.56 -14.22
CA GLU A 131 -6.17 7.80 -15.67
C GLU A 131 -5.12 8.83 -16.11
N LEU A 132 -4.83 9.83 -15.28
CA LEU A 132 -3.95 10.94 -15.64
C LEU A 132 -2.50 10.73 -15.18
N THR A 133 -2.26 9.98 -14.11
CA THR A 133 -0.93 9.89 -13.49
C THR A 133 -0.11 8.70 -13.97
N TYR A 134 -0.74 7.54 -14.18
CA TYR A 134 0.00 6.31 -14.46
C TYR A 134 0.17 6.07 -15.96
N PRO A 135 1.35 5.59 -16.40
CA PRO A 135 1.55 5.18 -17.78
C PRO A 135 0.69 3.96 -18.11
N GLN A 136 0.28 3.81 -19.38
CA GLN A 136 -0.61 2.71 -19.81
C GLN A 136 -0.09 1.31 -19.43
N SER A 137 1.23 1.12 -19.36
CA SER A 137 1.87 -0.13 -18.95
C SER A 137 1.55 -0.55 -17.51
N LYS A 138 1.15 0.39 -16.65
CA LYS A 138 0.74 0.15 -15.26
C LYS A 138 -0.77 0.10 -15.08
N LYS A 139 -1.55 0.31 -16.15
CA LYS A 139 -3.02 0.30 -16.14
C LYS A 139 -3.65 -1.06 -16.43
N LEU A 140 -2.84 -2.09 -16.64
CA LEU A 140 -3.30 -3.47 -16.87
C LEU A 140 -3.61 -4.11 -15.51
N LEU A 141 -4.92 -4.29 -15.24
CA LEU A 141 -5.53 -4.90 -14.05
C LEU A 141 -4.73 -4.77 -12.75
N SER A 142 -5.14 -3.85 -11.87
CA SER A 142 -4.78 -3.80 -10.43
C SER A 142 -5.30 -5.02 -9.62
N PHE A 143 -5.51 -6.16 -10.29
CA PHE A 143 -5.87 -7.46 -9.73
C PHE A 143 -4.93 -8.50 -10.35
N CYS A 144 -3.66 -8.48 -9.96
CA CYS A 144 -2.77 -9.61 -10.22
C CYS A 144 -1.70 -9.70 -9.13
N SER A 145 -2.04 -10.37 -8.04
CA SER A 145 -1.12 -11.20 -7.24
C SER A 145 -1.91 -11.90 -6.14
N GLY A 146 -2.12 -13.21 -6.27
CA GLY A 146 -2.52 -14.09 -5.16
C GLY A 146 -3.94 -14.65 -5.22
N ILE A 147 -4.23 -15.47 -6.24
CA ILE A 147 -5.11 -16.64 -6.03
C ILE A 147 -4.17 -17.79 -5.73
N LEU A 148 -4.19 -18.27 -4.49
CA LEU A 148 -3.75 -19.59 -4.07
C LEU A 148 -4.77 -20.10 -3.07
#